data_AF-A0A9E5WQ69-F1
#
_entry.id   AF-A0A9E5WQ69-F1
#
_cell.length_a   1.000
_cell.length_b   1.000
_cell.length_c   1.000
_cell.angle_alpha   90.00
_cell.angle_beta   90.00
_cell.angle_gamma   90.00
#
_symmetry.space_group_name_H-M   'P 1'
#
loop_
_entity.id
_entity.type
_entity.pdbx_description
1 polymer ?
#
loop_
_entity_poly.entity_id
_entity_poly.type
_entity_poly.pdbx_seq_one_letter_code
_entity_poly.pdbx_strand_id
1 'polypeptide(L)'
;MKRNVKVLVVSLVALTLVLSTTSLTPAGGWRAIGHQAKRIATQLISKHKRSQDADADPLLRQVDEAIDLTRRRRLSADVHSPWQIFHGVLAYGRDFQIKRGEELIPALKWIAGGATYDGLPLVEATADGARFHPYTRPYAFEGHANQFLAILSSSNLPRDFKFRAGDREVTLGDMIRQAQLDVTADEELTWTLWSLSHYLDPEARWTNRYGEVWSLERLVQLCSLDSLSWVPCGGTHRLYAVTYARNQYLKKHRELRGAWQLADQWIQYYIQMARSMQNSDGSFSNNYFDGSGYTYDVVERLETSGHTLEWLILALPDERLNEPWVRRAVAAVARDLIDSSTEPVECGPLYHATHGLVLYRDRINAIRKRKSASTAAKEGQVAPNTPHDVGQTP
;
A
#
# COMPACT_ATOMS: atom_id res chain seq x y z
N MET A 1 12.06 37.15 -0.17
CA MET A 1 11.73 36.88 1.25
C MET A 1 11.79 35.41 1.67
N LYS A 2 11.30 34.42 0.89
CA LYS A 2 11.34 32.98 1.28
C LYS A 2 12.74 32.34 1.31
N ARG A 3 13.67 32.81 0.46
CA ARG A 3 15.07 32.34 0.37
C ARG A 3 15.88 32.62 1.66
N ASN A 4 15.60 33.73 2.34
CA ASN A 4 16.36 34.18 3.50
C ASN A 4 16.00 33.41 4.78
N VAL A 5 14.78 32.87 4.89
CA VAL A 5 14.33 32.14 6.10
C VAL A 5 14.96 30.76 6.20
N LYS A 6 15.12 30.03 5.08
CA LYS A 6 15.79 28.72 5.07
C LYS A 6 17.27 28.83 5.44
N VAL A 7 17.96 29.84 4.91
CA VAL A 7 19.38 30.11 5.23
C VAL A 7 19.53 30.50 6.70
N LEU A 8 18.64 31.36 7.23
CA LEU A 8 18.69 31.76 8.64
C LEU A 8 18.51 30.58 9.61
N VAL A 9 17.63 29.63 9.30
CA VAL A 9 17.34 28.47 10.16
C VAL A 9 18.53 27.49 10.18
N VAL A 10 19.15 27.24 9.03
CA VAL A 10 20.35 26.37 8.95
C VAL A 10 21.54 27.03 9.66
N SER A 11 21.73 28.34 9.50
CA SER A 11 22.79 29.09 10.19
C SER A 11 22.58 29.18 11.71
N LEU A 12 21.33 29.33 12.20
CA LEU A 12 21.05 29.35 13.63
C LEU A 12 21.32 27.99 14.28
N VAL A 13 20.91 26.88 13.64
CA VAL A 13 21.11 25.52 14.16
C VAL A 13 22.61 25.20 14.26
N ALA A 14 23.40 25.57 13.25
CA ALA A 14 24.85 25.44 13.26
C ALA A 14 25.51 26.27 14.37
N LEU A 15 25.03 27.50 14.64
CA LEU A 15 25.58 28.36 15.69
C LEU A 15 25.33 27.79 17.10
N THR A 16 24.17 27.14 17.32
CA THR A 16 23.87 26.42 18.58
C THR A 16 24.77 25.21 18.82
N LEU A 17 25.18 24.47 17.78
CA LEU A 17 26.09 23.32 17.94
C LEU A 17 27.53 23.76 18.26
N VAL A 18 27.99 24.87 17.68
CA VAL A 18 29.35 25.41 17.92
C VAL A 18 29.47 26.04 19.31
N LEU A 19 28.39 26.60 19.86
CA LEU A 19 28.39 27.19 21.20
C LEU A 19 28.25 26.16 22.33
N SER A 20 27.91 24.90 22.03
CA SER A 20 27.83 23.82 23.04
C SER A 20 29.15 23.08 23.30
N THR A 21 30.21 23.33 22.53
CA THR A 21 31.50 22.61 22.63
C THR A 21 32.64 23.43 23.22
N THR A 22 32.41 24.69 23.62
CA THR A 22 33.43 25.53 24.27
C THR A 22 33.10 25.72 25.75
N SER A 23 33.91 25.09 26.61
CA SER A 23 33.81 25.16 28.06
C SER A 23 34.35 26.49 28.60
N LEU A 24 33.51 27.52 28.68
CA LEU A 24 33.78 28.74 29.44
C LEU A 24 32.50 29.17 30.18
N THR A 25 32.60 29.43 31.49
CA THR A 25 31.54 30.03 32.32
C THR A 25 32.14 31.13 33.21
N PRO A 26 31.35 32.09 33.75
CA PRO A 26 30.15 32.72 33.17
C PRO A 26 30.12 34.27 33.34
N ALA A 27 29.35 34.96 32.51
CA ALA A 27 28.72 36.23 32.88
C ALA A 27 27.26 36.22 32.38
N GLY A 28 26.33 36.64 33.24
CA GLY A 28 24.89 36.35 33.19
C GLY A 28 24.08 36.79 31.96
N GLY A 29 24.70 37.35 30.91
CA GLY A 29 24.01 37.72 29.67
C GLY A 29 23.75 36.56 28.69
N TRP A 30 24.59 35.52 28.69
CA TRP A 30 24.56 34.46 27.67
C TRP A 30 23.44 33.44 27.87
N ARG A 31 23.01 33.21 29.13
CA ARG A 31 21.88 32.31 29.44
C ARG A 31 20.56 32.85 28.90
N ALA A 32 20.32 34.17 29.01
CA ALA A 32 19.11 34.81 28.49
C ALA A 32 19.02 34.73 26.95
N ILE A 33 20.15 34.95 26.27
CA ILE A 33 20.26 34.86 24.80
C ILE A 33 20.01 33.41 24.33
N GLY A 34 20.55 32.41 25.03
CA GLY A 34 20.31 30.99 24.73
C GLY A 34 18.85 30.55 24.91
N HIS A 35 18.18 31.02 25.97
CA HIS A 35 16.75 30.74 26.17
C HIS A 35 15.87 31.41 25.11
N GLN A 36 16.21 32.64 24.70
CA GLN A 36 15.47 33.38 23.68
C GLN A 36 15.67 32.78 22.28
N ALA A 37 16.89 32.37 21.92
CA ALA A 37 17.18 31.67 20.68
C ALA A 37 16.46 30.31 20.59
N LYS A 38 16.42 29.55 21.68
CA LYS A 38 15.68 28.27 21.75
C LYS A 38 14.17 28.48 21.60
N ARG A 39 13.59 29.52 22.24
CA ARG A 39 12.17 29.87 22.08
C ARG A 39 11.82 30.27 20.65
N ILE A 40 12.68 31.08 20.01
CA ILE A 40 12.50 31.49 18.61
C ILE A 40 12.61 30.29 17.68
N ALA A 41 13.59 29.40 17.88
CA ALA A 41 13.72 28.17 17.10
C ALA A 41 12.49 27.26 17.26
N THR A 42 12.01 27.04 18.49
CA THR A 42 10.78 26.27 18.73
C THR A 42 9.55 26.92 18.11
N GLN A 43 9.43 28.26 18.19
CA GLN A 43 8.34 28.99 17.55
C GLN A 43 8.41 28.90 16.02
N LEU A 44 9.60 29.02 15.42
CA LEU A 44 9.82 28.89 13.99
C LEU A 44 9.56 27.47 13.49
N ILE A 45 9.99 26.44 14.23
CA ILE A 45 9.69 25.02 13.94
C ILE A 45 8.19 24.78 14.06
N SER A 46 7.53 25.30 15.11
CA SER A 46 6.08 25.15 15.29
C SER A 46 5.28 25.88 14.21
N LYS A 47 5.78 27.04 13.75
CA LYS A 47 5.17 27.84 12.69
C LYS A 47 5.41 27.20 11.32
N HIS A 48 6.58 26.57 11.11
CA HIS A 48 6.89 25.81 9.92
C HIS A 48 6.04 24.53 9.85
N LYS A 49 5.92 23.80 10.96
CA LYS A 49 5.04 22.63 11.08
C LYS A 49 3.57 23.02 10.85
N ARG A 50 3.07 24.09 11.49
CA ARG A 50 1.74 24.66 11.21
C ARG A 50 1.56 25.12 9.76
N SER A 51 2.60 25.65 9.12
CA SER A 51 2.52 26.07 7.71
C SER A 51 2.53 24.89 6.74
N GLN A 52 3.14 23.75 7.11
CA GLN A 52 3.04 22.50 6.34
C GLN A 52 1.67 21.82 6.57
N ASP A 53 1.15 21.85 7.80
CA ASP A 53 -0.18 21.31 8.13
C ASP A 53 -1.32 22.15 7.53
N ALA A 54 -1.15 23.48 7.39
CA ALA A 54 -2.12 24.37 6.77
C ALA A 54 -2.16 24.27 5.22
N ASP A 55 -1.12 23.69 4.61
CA ASP A 55 -1.01 23.43 3.16
C ASP A 55 -1.33 21.94 2.83
N ALA A 56 -1.74 21.16 3.84
CA ALA A 56 -2.09 19.76 3.68
C ALA A 56 -3.49 19.62 3.08
N ASP A 57 -3.54 19.11 1.84
CA ASP A 57 -4.76 18.69 1.12
C ASP A 57 -5.80 18.08 2.09
N PRO A 58 -6.97 18.71 2.26
CA PRO A 58 -8.00 18.25 3.20
C PRO A 58 -8.38 16.78 3.01
N LEU A 59 -8.36 16.28 1.76
CA LEU A 59 -8.65 14.87 1.48
C LEU A 59 -7.60 13.95 2.10
N LEU A 60 -6.32 14.30 2.05
CA LEU A 60 -5.29 13.46 2.67
C LEU A 60 -5.41 13.41 4.18
N ARG A 61 -5.83 14.52 4.82
CA ARG A 61 -6.10 14.51 6.26
C ARG A 61 -7.23 13.54 6.62
N GLN A 62 -8.29 13.53 5.82
CA GLN A 62 -9.40 12.58 5.99
C GLN A 62 -8.95 11.13 5.75
N VAL A 63 -8.11 10.90 4.75
CA VAL A 63 -7.50 9.58 4.47
C VAL A 63 -6.66 9.10 5.64
N ASP A 64 -5.79 9.96 6.18
CA ASP A 64 -4.96 9.62 7.34
C ASP A 64 -5.79 9.32 8.59
N GLU A 65 -6.86 10.08 8.83
CA GLU A 65 -7.81 9.83 9.92
C GLU A 65 -8.50 8.47 9.78
N ALA A 66 -9.02 8.14 8.59
CA ALA A 66 -9.65 6.86 8.33
C ALA A 66 -8.69 5.68 8.57
N ILE A 67 -7.47 5.77 8.05
CA ILE A 67 -6.42 4.75 8.23
C ILE A 67 -6.09 4.59 9.72
N ASP A 68 -5.92 5.69 10.45
CA ASP A 68 -5.55 5.64 11.88
C ASP A 68 -6.69 5.15 12.77
N LEU A 69 -7.95 5.48 12.47
CA LEU A 69 -9.11 4.95 13.20
C LEU A 69 -9.24 3.44 12.97
N THR A 70 -9.15 2.96 11.73
CA THR A 70 -9.18 1.52 11.46
C THR A 70 -8.04 0.79 12.17
N ARG A 71 -6.83 1.37 12.22
CA ARG A 71 -5.67 0.80 12.92
C ARG A 71 -5.92 0.58 14.41
N ARG A 72 -6.77 1.40 15.05
CA ARG A 72 -7.11 1.30 16.48
C ARG A 72 -8.06 0.14 16.81
N ARG A 73 -8.72 -0.45 15.82
CA ARG A 73 -9.60 -1.62 16.02
C ARG A 73 -8.85 -2.85 16.53
N ARG A 74 -7.52 -2.94 16.26
CA ARG A 74 -6.56 -3.96 16.74
C ARG A 74 -7.09 -5.40 16.72
N LEU A 75 -6.58 -6.22 15.81
CA LEU A 75 -6.79 -7.66 15.88
C LEU A 75 -5.96 -8.28 17.01
N SER A 76 -6.40 -9.44 17.49
CA SER A 76 -5.74 -10.23 18.53
C SER A 76 -5.45 -11.63 18.02
N ALA A 77 -4.22 -12.11 18.24
CA ALA A 77 -3.78 -13.47 17.95
C ALA A 77 -4.57 -14.54 18.75
N ASP A 78 -5.18 -14.15 19.87
CA ASP A 78 -5.91 -15.07 20.74
C ASP A 78 -7.40 -15.19 20.37
N VAL A 79 -7.89 -14.34 19.46
CA VAL A 79 -9.31 -14.23 19.12
C VAL A 79 -9.55 -14.35 17.62
N HIS A 80 -8.70 -13.72 16.82
CA HIS A 80 -8.92 -13.58 15.39
C HIS A 80 -8.20 -14.69 14.63
N SER A 81 -8.83 -15.13 13.54
CA SER A 81 -8.27 -16.16 12.69
C SER A 81 -7.05 -15.68 11.90
N PRO A 82 -6.23 -16.61 11.38
CA PRO A 82 -5.21 -16.30 10.39
C PRO A 82 -5.78 -15.45 9.24
N TRP A 83 -6.93 -15.84 8.69
CA TRP A 83 -7.57 -15.09 7.60
C TRP A 83 -7.77 -13.61 7.95
N GLN A 84 -8.29 -13.30 9.13
CA GLN A 84 -8.49 -11.92 9.58
C GLN A 84 -7.15 -11.18 9.77
N ILE A 85 -6.16 -11.83 10.38
CA ILE A 85 -4.84 -11.22 10.64
C ILE A 85 -4.10 -10.91 9.34
N PHE A 86 -4.16 -11.81 8.35
CA PHE A 86 -3.59 -11.56 7.02
C PHE A 86 -4.23 -10.34 6.35
N HIS A 87 -5.55 -10.15 6.45
CA HIS A 87 -6.18 -8.94 5.89
C HIS A 87 -5.66 -7.66 6.55
N GLY A 88 -5.38 -7.66 7.85
CA GLY A 88 -4.70 -6.51 8.47
C GLY A 88 -3.27 -6.29 7.94
N VAL A 89 -2.55 -7.36 7.59
CA VAL A 89 -1.25 -7.27 6.92
C VAL A 89 -1.38 -6.68 5.51
N LEU A 90 -2.46 -6.93 4.78
CA LEU A 90 -2.69 -6.31 3.46
C LEU A 90 -2.61 -4.78 3.55
N ALA A 91 -3.27 -4.19 4.53
CA ALA A 91 -3.35 -2.73 4.67
C ALA A 91 -2.09 -2.09 5.26
N TYR A 92 -1.41 -2.75 6.21
CA TYR A 92 -0.33 -2.13 6.98
C TYR A 92 1.04 -2.79 6.79
N GLY A 93 1.10 -3.89 6.04
CA GLY A 93 2.31 -4.65 5.77
C GLY A 93 3.12 -4.95 7.02
N ARG A 94 4.40 -4.53 7.00
CA ARG A 94 5.37 -4.76 8.06
C ARG A 94 5.06 -4.02 9.37
N ASP A 95 4.27 -2.96 9.30
CA ASP A 95 3.94 -2.14 10.46
C ASP A 95 2.70 -2.65 11.20
N PHE A 96 2.04 -3.70 10.71
CA PHE A 96 0.86 -4.23 11.36
C PHE A 96 1.19 -4.83 12.73
N GLN A 97 0.49 -4.35 13.76
CA GLN A 97 0.59 -4.83 15.13
C GLN A 97 -0.72 -5.49 15.54
N ILE A 98 -0.62 -6.66 16.18
CA ILE A 98 -1.74 -7.39 16.76
C ILE A 98 -1.52 -7.57 18.27
N LYS A 99 -2.60 -7.78 19.00
CA LYS A 99 -2.55 -8.12 20.43
C LYS A 99 -2.19 -9.60 20.62
N ARG A 100 -1.46 -9.90 21.67
CA ARG A 100 -1.30 -11.23 22.25
C ARG A 100 -1.33 -11.08 23.77
N GLY A 101 -2.42 -11.48 24.41
CA GLY A 101 -2.77 -11.01 25.75
C GLY A 101 -2.82 -9.48 25.79
N GLU A 102 -2.03 -8.88 26.67
CA GLU A 102 -1.93 -7.41 26.83
C GLU A 102 -0.85 -6.78 25.93
N GLU A 103 0.03 -7.57 25.32
CA GLU A 103 1.15 -7.07 24.53
C GLU A 103 0.76 -6.81 23.08
N LEU A 104 1.40 -5.80 22.47
CA LEU A 104 1.38 -5.59 21.02
C LEU A 104 2.62 -6.24 20.41
N ILE A 105 2.39 -7.11 19.43
CA ILE A 105 3.45 -7.77 18.66
C ILE A 105 3.29 -7.52 17.17
N PRO A 106 4.40 -7.49 16.39
CA PRO A 106 4.31 -7.43 14.93
C PRO A 106 3.57 -8.66 14.38
N ALA A 107 2.57 -8.44 13.52
CA ALA A 107 1.79 -9.53 12.93
C ALA A 107 2.67 -10.51 12.14
N LEU A 108 3.64 -9.99 11.38
CA LEU A 108 4.59 -10.83 10.64
C LEU A 108 5.45 -11.71 11.54
N LYS A 109 5.76 -11.26 12.77
CA LYS A 109 6.49 -12.09 13.75
C LYS A 109 5.63 -13.26 14.20
N TRP A 110 4.33 -13.05 14.40
CA TRP A 110 3.38 -14.11 14.75
C TRP A 110 3.20 -15.10 13.58
N ILE A 111 2.95 -14.60 12.37
CA ILE A 111 2.80 -15.42 11.15
C ILE A 111 4.06 -16.27 10.90
N ALA A 112 5.25 -15.67 10.96
CA ALA A 112 6.51 -16.36 10.71
C ALA A 112 6.95 -17.28 11.85
N GLY A 113 6.43 -17.06 13.06
CA GLY A 113 6.90 -17.68 14.29
C GLY A 113 6.42 -19.12 14.53
N GLY A 114 5.66 -19.71 13.61
CA GLY A 114 5.12 -21.07 13.77
C GLY A 114 3.86 -21.08 14.63
N ALA A 115 3.05 -20.02 14.54
CA ALA A 115 1.76 -19.98 15.20
C ALA A 115 0.84 -21.12 14.71
N THR A 116 -0.11 -21.48 15.56
CA THR A 116 -1.18 -22.42 15.24
C THR A 116 -2.53 -21.74 15.44
N TYR A 117 -3.56 -22.28 14.78
CA TYR A 117 -4.95 -21.87 14.94
C TYR A 117 -5.83 -23.12 14.85
N ASP A 118 -6.78 -23.29 15.77
CA ASP A 118 -7.58 -24.51 15.92
C ASP A 118 -6.72 -25.81 15.96
N GLY A 119 -5.52 -25.73 16.56
CA GLY A 119 -4.57 -26.84 16.65
C GLY A 119 -3.76 -27.14 15.37
N LEU A 120 -3.99 -26.39 14.29
CA LEU A 120 -3.34 -26.57 13.00
C LEU A 120 -2.27 -25.51 12.76
N PRO A 121 -1.13 -25.85 12.12
CA PRO A 121 -0.06 -24.88 11.86
C PRO A 121 -0.49 -23.86 10.81
N LEU A 122 0.01 -22.62 10.89
CA LEU A 122 -0.20 -21.63 9.82
C LEU A 122 0.60 -21.94 8.55
N VAL A 123 1.78 -22.55 8.71
CA VAL A 123 2.69 -22.89 7.63
C VAL A 123 2.99 -24.38 7.66
N GLU A 124 2.81 -25.02 6.51
CA GLU A 124 3.07 -26.45 6.32
C GLU A 124 4.32 -26.63 5.46
N ALA A 125 5.25 -27.48 5.91
CA ALA A 125 6.31 -27.96 5.06
C ALA A 125 5.77 -29.09 4.17
N THR A 126 6.09 -29.05 2.88
CA THR A 126 5.68 -30.05 1.90
C THR A 126 6.90 -30.84 1.40
N ALA A 127 6.69 -31.84 0.54
CA ALA A 127 7.78 -32.50 -0.17
C ALA A 127 8.54 -31.52 -1.08
N ASP A 128 7.81 -30.56 -1.65
CA ASP A 128 8.27 -29.63 -2.69
C ASP A 128 8.44 -28.19 -2.20
N GLY A 129 8.55 -27.96 -0.89
CA GLY A 129 8.74 -26.62 -0.33
C GLY A 129 7.88 -26.38 0.90
N ALA A 130 7.04 -25.36 0.83
CA ALA A 130 6.12 -25.00 1.91
C ALA A 130 4.87 -24.32 1.35
N ARG A 131 3.81 -24.28 2.13
CA ARG A 131 2.60 -23.51 1.83
C ARG A 131 1.97 -22.95 3.10
N PHE A 132 1.07 -22.00 2.95
CA PHE A 132 0.14 -21.70 4.02
C PHE A 132 -0.87 -22.82 4.15
N HIS A 133 -1.37 -23.02 5.36
CA HIS A 133 -2.37 -24.06 5.61
C HIS A 133 -3.61 -23.80 4.76
N PRO A 134 -4.12 -24.79 4.03
CA PRO A 134 -5.26 -24.63 3.14
C PRO A 134 -6.57 -24.41 3.91
N TYR A 135 -7.63 -24.11 3.16
CA TYR A 135 -8.99 -23.94 3.67
C TYR A 135 -9.42 -25.09 4.59
N THR A 136 -10.05 -24.73 5.71
CA THR A 136 -10.72 -25.68 6.62
C THR A 136 -12.21 -25.36 6.75
N ARG A 137 -12.50 -24.10 7.07
CA ARG A 137 -13.84 -23.51 7.18
C ARG A 137 -13.80 -22.04 6.79
N PRO A 138 -14.94 -21.40 6.52
CA PRO A 138 -14.97 -19.99 6.12
C PRO A 138 -14.19 -19.12 7.11
N TYR A 139 -13.33 -18.27 6.56
CA TYR A 139 -12.55 -17.26 7.29
C TYR A 139 -11.60 -17.81 8.36
N ALA A 140 -11.21 -19.09 8.34
CA ALA A 140 -10.18 -19.62 9.23
C ALA A 140 -8.77 -19.44 8.66
N PHE A 141 -8.47 -20.15 7.57
CA PHE A 141 -7.22 -20.09 6.81
C PHE A 141 -7.46 -19.50 5.42
N GLU A 142 -6.49 -19.64 4.49
CA GLU A 142 -6.70 -19.15 3.12
C GLU A 142 -7.86 -19.88 2.45
N GLY A 143 -8.81 -19.10 1.92
CA GLY A 143 -9.97 -19.66 1.22
C GLY A 143 -9.65 -20.14 -0.18
N HIS A 144 -8.53 -19.67 -0.73
CA HIS A 144 -8.10 -19.92 -2.10
C HIS A 144 -6.60 -20.19 -2.10
N ALA A 145 -6.13 -21.03 -3.03
CA ALA A 145 -4.72 -21.34 -3.16
C ALA A 145 -3.90 -20.05 -3.29
N ASN A 146 -2.85 -19.93 -2.47
CA ASN A 146 -1.90 -18.80 -2.49
C ASN A 146 -2.48 -17.44 -2.09
N GLN A 147 -3.70 -17.37 -1.50
CA GLN A 147 -4.29 -16.11 -1.04
C GLN A 147 -3.40 -15.41 -0.01
N PHE A 148 -2.87 -16.15 0.96
CA PHE A 148 -2.00 -15.58 2.00
C PHE A 148 -0.65 -15.14 1.43
N LEU A 149 -0.12 -15.88 0.45
CA LEU A 149 1.11 -15.51 -0.25
C LEU A 149 0.93 -14.21 -1.06
N ALA A 150 -0.23 -14.05 -1.71
CA ALA A 150 -0.58 -12.84 -2.44
C ALA A 150 -0.72 -11.63 -1.51
N ILE A 151 -1.43 -11.79 -0.38
CA ILE A 151 -1.57 -10.73 0.62
C ILE A 151 -0.20 -10.30 1.17
N LEU A 152 0.70 -11.25 1.46
CA LEU A 152 2.05 -10.94 1.97
C LEU A 152 2.92 -10.15 0.98
N SER A 153 2.59 -10.16 -0.32
CA SER A 153 3.31 -9.36 -1.30
C SER A 153 3.27 -7.85 -0.99
N SER A 154 2.21 -7.37 -0.31
CA SER A 154 2.10 -5.99 0.20
C SER A 154 3.24 -5.62 1.17
N SER A 155 3.83 -6.61 1.84
CA SER A 155 4.90 -6.42 2.81
C SER A 155 6.31 -6.39 2.22
N ASN A 156 6.45 -6.61 0.90
CA ASN A 156 7.75 -6.63 0.18
C ASN A 156 8.82 -7.47 0.89
N LEU A 157 8.45 -8.69 1.31
CA LEU A 157 9.37 -9.59 2.00
C LEU A 157 10.38 -10.17 1.00
N PRO A 158 11.67 -10.32 1.37
CA PRO A 158 12.63 -10.97 0.48
C PRO A 158 12.36 -12.48 0.41
N ARG A 159 12.79 -13.12 -0.69
CA ARG A 159 12.56 -14.55 -0.92
C ARG A 159 13.19 -15.46 0.15
N ASP A 160 14.24 -15.00 0.82
CA ASP A 160 14.91 -15.71 1.91
C ASP A 160 14.28 -15.45 3.28
N PHE A 161 13.16 -14.71 3.35
CA PHE A 161 12.40 -14.52 4.58
C PHE A 161 11.90 -15.87 5.11
N LYS A 162 12.10 -16.11 6.41
CA LYS A 162 11.97 -17.41 7.05
C LYS A 162 10.63 -17.55 7.79
N PHE A 163 10.07 -18.74 7.71
CA PHE A 163 8.89 -19.19 8.46
C PHE A 163 9.21 -20.47 9.22
N ARG A 164 8.58 -20.65 10.38
CA ARG A 164 8.56 -21.92 11.10
C ARG A 164 7.37 -22.77 10.63
N ALA A 165 7.67 -23.99 10.21
CA ALA A 165 6.71 -25.00 9.76
C ALA A 165 6.90 -26.26 10.63
N GLY A 166 6.29 -26.26 11.82
CA GLY A 166 6.66 -27.20 12.88
C GLY A 166 8.12 -27.03 13.28
N ASP A 167 8.87 -28.13 13.31
CA ASP A 167 10.31 -28.13 13.65
C ASP A 167 11.21 -27.70 12.49
N ARG A 168 10.65 -27.51 11.28
CA ARG A 168 11.39 -27.11 10.09
C ARG A 168 11.36 -25.60 9.91
N GLU A 169 12.47 -25.07 9.38
CA GLU A 169 12.52 -23.72 8.85
C GLU A 169 12.38 -23.78 7.33
N VAL A 170 11.49 -22.95 6.79
CA VAL A 170 11.21 -22.83 5.35
C VAL A 170 11.26 -21.36 4.95
N THR A 171 11.39 -21.08 3.67
CA THR A 171 11.50 -19.73 3.14
C THR A 171 10.29 -19.31 2.32
N LEU A 172 10.13 -18.01 2.12
CA LEU A 172 9.18 -17.47 1.15
C LEU A 172 9.45 -17.99 -0.27
N GLY A 173 10.72 -18.21 -0.61
CA GLY A 173 11.17 -18.84 -1.85
C GLY A 173 10.64 -20.27 -2.01
N ASP A 174 10.59 -21.04 -0.93
CA ASP A 174 9.99 -22.38 -0.94
C ASP A 174 8.49 -22.33 -1.23
N MET A 175 7.78 -21.32 -0.70
CA MET A 175 6.36 -21.10 -0.99
C MET A 175 6.12 -20.66 -2.43
N ILE A 176 6.97 -19.79 -2.97
CA ILE A 176 6.90 -19.38 -4.39
C ILE A 176 7.12 -20.59 -5.30
N ARG A 177 8.10 -21.45 -4.98
CA ARG A 177 8.35 -22.68 -5.74
C ARG A 177 7.17 -23.65 -5.66
N GLN A 178 6.59 -23.82 -4.48
CA GLN A 178 5.39 -24.63 -4.29
C GLN A 178 4.22 -24.11 -5.16
N ALA A 179 3.96 -22.80 -5.15
CA ALA A 179 2.92 -22.18 -5.97
C ALA A 179 3.14 -22.39 -7.48
N GLN A 180 4.40 -22.33 -7.95
CA GLN A 180 4.74 -22.66 -9.34
C GLN A 180 4.50 -24.15 -9.68
N LEU A 181 4.72 -25.06 -8.72
CA LEU A 181 4.52 -26.49 -8.93
C LEU A 181 3.06 -26.92 -8.85
N ASP A 182 2.26 -26.26 -8.02
CA ASP A 182 0.84 -26.56 -7.80
C ASP A 182 -0.09 -25.97 -8.87
N VAL A 183 0.33 -24.92 -9.59
CA VAL A 183 -0.56 -24.19 -10.52
C VAL A 183 -1.22 -25.10 -11.55
N THR A 184 -2.54 -25.03 -11.67
CA THR A 184 -3.36 -25.71 -12.70
C THR A 184 -4.41 -24.75 -13.26
N ALA A 185 -4.99 -25.09 -14.41
CA ALA A 185 -6.08 -24.29 -14.99
C ALA A 185 -7.45 -24.53 -14.32
N ASP A 186 -7.56 -25.56 -13.48
CA ASP A 186 -8.82 -25.98 -12.83
C ASP A 186 -9.07 -25.26 -11.50
N GLU A 187 -8.09 -24.48 -11.02
CA GLU A 187 -8.17 -23.70 -9.79
C GLU A 187 -8.32 -22.20 -10.06
N GLU A 188 -8.72 -21.44 -9.04
CA GLU A 188 -8.73 -20.00 -9.15
C GLU A 188 -7.30 -19.42 -9.24
N LEU A 189 -6.94 -18.92 -10.42
CA LEU A 189 -5.61 -18.40 -10.71
C LEU A 189 -5.31 -17.00 -10.14
N THR A 190 -6.33 -16.26 -9.67
CA THR A 190 -6.22 -14.85 -9.23
C THR A 190 -5.08 -14.62 -8.25
N TRP A 191 -5.05 -15.38 -7.16
CA TRP A 191 -4.10 -15.22 -6.06
C TRP A 191 -2.70 -15.73 -6.42
N THR A 192 -2.64 -16.81 -7.21
CA THR A 192 -1.40 -17.30 -7.81
C THR A 192 -0.78 -16.26 -8.73
N LEU A 193 -1.58 -15.63 -9.60
CA LEU A 193 -1.10 -14.55 -10.48
C LEU A 193 -0.58 -13.36 -9.66
N TRP A 194 -1.33 -12.90 -8.65
CA TRP A 194 -0.89 -11.78 -7.81
C TRP A 194 0.44 -12.09 -7.13
N SER A 195 0.52 -13.19 -6.38
CA SER A 195 1.74 -13.58 -5.66
C SER A 195 2.94 -13.75 -6.60
N LEU A 196 2.81 -14.53 -7.67
CA LEU A 196 3.93 -14.80 -8.59
C LEU A 196 4.37 -13.54 -9.34
N SER A 197 3.45 -12.63 -9.71
CA SER A 197 3.81 -11.38 -10.39
C SER A 197 4.64 -10.43 -9.51
N HIS A 198 4.56 -10.57 -8.20
CA HIS A 198 5.40 -9.81 -7.28
C HIS A 198 6.85 -10.31 -7.28
N TYR A 199 7.04 -11.63 -7.30
CA TYR A 199 8.36 -12.23 -7.10
C TYR A 199 9.07 -12.62 -8.39
N LEU A 200 8.35 -13.03 -9.43
CA LEU A 200 8.92 -13.52 -10.67
C LEU A 200 9.12 -12.38 -11.69
N ASP A 201 10.05 -12.61 -12.62
CA ASP A 201 10.20 -11.76 -13.80
C ASP A 201 8.95 -11.88 -14.69
N PRO A 202 8.42 -10.79 -15.28
CA PRO A 202 7.26 -10.84 -16.19
C PRO A 202 7.37 -11.85 -17.35
N GLU A 203 8.59 -12.21 -17.75
CA GLU A 203 8.87 -13.20 -18.81
C GLU A 203 9.10 -14.62 -18.26
N ALA A 204 8.91 -14.83 -16.95
CA ALA A 204 9.15 -16.12 -16.31
C ALA A 204 8.28 -17.22 -16.93
N ARG A 205 8.92 -18.36 -17.18
CA ARG A 205 8.31 -19.61 -17.65
C ARG A 205 8.80 -20.74 -16.75
N TRP A 206 7.92 -21.68 -16.45
CA TRP A 206 8.23 -22.84 -15.64
C TRP A 206 7.37 -24.03 -16.07
N THR A 207 7.73 -25.21 -15.59
CA THR A 207 6.92 -26.43 -15.74
C THR A 207 6.33 -26.76 -14.38
N ASN A 208 5.01 -26.96 -14.30
CA ASN A 208 4.38 -27.41 -13.06
C ASN A 208 4.64 -28.90 -12.82
N ARG A 209 4.15 -29.47 -11.72
CA ARG A 209 4.37 -30.90 -11.42
C ARG A 209 3.68 -31.86 -12.38
N TYR A 210 2.68 -31.38 -13.13
CA TYR A 210 1.93 -32.16 -14.10
C TYR A 210 2.60 -32.16 -15.49
N GLY A 211 3.77 -31.52 -15.63
CA GLY A 211 4.50 -31.43 -16.90
C GLY A 211 3.99 -30.33 -17.83
N GLU A 212 3.07 -29.48 -17.37
CA GLU A 212 2.54 -28.38 -18.17
C GLU A 212 3.44 -27.16 -18.12
N VAL A 213 3.61 -26.48 -19.27
CA VAL A 213 4.38 -25.24 -19.35
C VAL A 213 3.51 -24.05 -18.98
N TRP A 214 3.93 -23.30 -17.97
CA TRP A 214 3.28 -22.09 -17.48
C TRP A 214 4.18 -20.87 -17.68
N SER A 215 3.55 -19.71 -17.73
CA SER A 215 4.21 -18.41 -17.75
C SER A 215 3.32 -17.36 -17.06
N LEU A 216 3.91 -16.25 -16.62
CA LEU A 216 3.12 -15.13 -16.12
C LEU A 216 2.18 -14.58 -17.20
N GLU A 217 2.62 -14.54 -18.46
CA GLU A 217 1.76 -14.14 -19.58
C GLU A 217 0.55 -15.06 -19.75
N ARG A 218 0.72 -16.39 -19.61
CA ARG A 218 -0.40 -17.36 -19.66
C ARG A 218 -1.38 -17.13 -18.50
N LEU A 219 -0.87 -16.88 -17.29
CA LEU A 219 -1.73 -16.57 -16.14
C LEU A 219 -2.54 -15.28 -16.37
N VAL A 220 -1.91 -14.24 -16.88
CA VAL A 220 -2.58 -12.98 -17.24
C VAL A 220 -3.65 -13.20 -18.31
N GLN A 221 -3.33 -13.98 -19.34
CA GLN A 221 -4.30 -14.34 -20.37
C GLN A 221 -5.51 -15.01 -19.75
N LEU A 222 -5.32 -16.11 -19.01
CA LEU A 222 -6.42 -16.89 -18.42
C LEU A 222 -7.26 -16.04 -17.43
N CYS A 223 -6.62 -15.21 -16.60
CA CYS A 223 -7.34 -14.31 -15.71
C CYS A 223 -8.06 -13.15 -16.40
N SER A 224 -7.84 -12.91 -17.71
CA SER A 224 -8.46 -11.80 -18.45
C SER A 224 -9.49 -12.26 -19.50
N LEU A 225 -9.77 -13.56 -19.61
CA LEU A 225 -10.66 -14.10 -20.66
C LEU A 225 -12.16 -14.00 -20.32
N ASP A 226 -12.51 -14.04 -19.04
CA ASP A 226 -13.90 -14.18 -18.61
C ASP A 226 -14.55 -12.87 -18.17
N SER A 227 -15.89 -12.83 -18.26
CA SER A 227 -16.70 -11.79 -17.62
C SER A 227 -16.50 -11.81 -16.10
N LEU A 228 -16.61 -10.64 -15.47
CA LEU A 228 -16.59 -10.52 -14.01
C LEU A 228 -17.98 -10.67 -13.37
N SER A 229 -19.03 -10.86 -14.17
CA SER A 229 -20.39 -11.04 -13.67
C SER A 229 -20.48 -12.24 -12.75
N TRP A 230 -21.11 -12.04 -11.58
CA TRP A 230 -21.34 -13.08 -10.56
C TRP A 230 -20.06 -13.68 -9.92
N VAL A 231 -18.91 -13.03 -10.12
CA VAL A 231 -17.65 -13.43 -9.46
C VAL A 231 -17.60 -12.80 -8.05
N PRO A 232 -17.08 -13.50 -7.03
CA PRO A 232 -16.89 -12.95 -5.69
C PRO A 232 -16.23 -11.56 -5.70
N CYS A 233 -16.71 -10.68 -4.80
CA CYS A 233 -16.27 -9.29 -4.70
C CYS A 233 -16.27 -8.54 -6.05
N GLY A 234 -17.21 -8.88 -6.94
CA GLY A 234 -17.35 -8.31 -8.28
C GLY A 234 -16.15 -8.52 -9.20
N GLY A 235 -15.29 -9.51 -8.91
CA GLY A 235 -14.07 -9.76 -9.68
C GLY A 235 -12.95 -8.73 -9.47
N THR A 236 -13.07 -7.86 -8.47
CA THR A 236 -12.07 -6.81 -8.17
C THR A 236 -10.70 -7.38 -7.80
N HIS A 237 -10.61 -8.53 -7.13
CA HIS A 237 -9.31 -9.20 -6.88
C HIS A 237 -8.64 -9.65 -8.17
N ARG A 238 -9.41 -10.13 -9.15
CA ARG A 238 -8.90 -10.53 -10.47
C ARG A 238 -8.38 -9.32 -11.24
N LEU A 239 -9.16 -8.24 -11.24
CA LEU A 239 -8.73 -6.94 -11.78
C LEU A 239 -7.45 -6.44 -11.11
N TYR A 240 -7.34 -6.56 -9.78
CA TYR A 240 -6.14 -6.20 -9.03
C TYR A 240 -4.94 -7.04 -9.48
N ALA A 241 -5.05 -8.37 -9.50
CA ALA A 241 -3.97 -9.28 -9.87
C ALA A 241 -3.46 -9.03 -11.29
N VAL A 242 -4.38 -8.91 -12.27
CA VAL A 242 -4.06 -8.63 -13.67
C VAL A 242 -3.41 -7.24 -13.82
N THR A 243 -3.95 -6.23 -13.11
CA THR A 243 -3.38 -4.88 -13.10
C THR A 243 -1.97 -4.87 -12.53
N TYR A 244 -1.75 -5.58 -11.43
CA TYR A 244 -0.45 -5.68 -10.78
C TYR A 244 0.57 -6.31 -11.73
N ALA A 245 0.25 -7.46 -12.31
CA ALA A 245 1.09 -8.14 -13.29
C ALA A 245 1.43 -7.24 -14.50
N ARG A 246 0.40 -6.59 -15.07
CA ARG A 246 0.56 -5.67 -16.22
C ARG A 246 1.47 -4.50 -15.88
N ASN A 247 1.35 -3.92 -14.68
CA ASN A 247 2.21 -2.83 -14.23
C ASN A 247 3.68 -3.28 -14.08
N GLN A 248 3.91 -4.50 -13.60
CA GLN A 248 5.26 -5.08 -13.50
C GLN A 248 5.87 -5.30 -14.89
N TYR A 249 5.08 -5.77 -15.85
CA TYR A 249 5.51 -5.89 -17.24
C TYR A 249 5.87 -4.53 -17.86
N LEU A 250 4.99 -3.52 -17.71
CA LEU A 250 5.22 -2.15 -18.21
C LEU A 250 6.49 -1.53 -17.64
N LYS A 251 6.75 -1.73 -16.34
CA LYS A 251 7.96 -1.23 -15.67
C LYS A 251 9.24 -1.75 -16.34
N LYS A 252 9.22 -2.98 -16.86
CA LYS A 252 10.36 -3.63 -17.52
C LYS A 252 10.45 -3.30 -19.01
N HIS A 253 9.35 -3.46 -19.76
CA HIS A 253 9.36 -3.42 -21.23
C HIS A 253 8.95 -2.09 -21.86
N ARG A 254 8.42 -1.14 -21.07
CA ARG A 254 7.88 0.18 -21.47
C ARG A 254 6.66 0.17 -22.39
N GLU A 255 6.45 -0.88 -23.16
CA GLU A 255 5.33 -1.05 -24.08
C GLU A 255 4.62 -2.39 -23.84
N LEU A 256 3.31 -2.41 -24.09
CA LEU A 256 2.47 -3.61 -23.96
C LEU A 256 2.34 -4.33 -25.30
N ARG A 257 2.34 -5.66 -25.26
CA ARG A 257 2.11 -6.54 -26.42
C ARG A 257 1.44 -7.83 -25.99
N GLY A 258 0.85 -8.57 -26.94
CA GLY A 258 0.28 -9.89 -26.67
C GLY A 258 -0.81 -9.86 -25.60
N ALA A 259 -0.80 -10.84 -24.70
CA ALA A 259 -1.81 -10.94 -23.64
C ALA A 259 -1.76 -9.73 -22.67
N TRP A 260 -0.61 -9.08 -22.52
CA TRP A 260 -0.48 -7.88 -21.68
C TRP A 260 -1.25 -6.68 -22.23
N GLN A 261 -1.32 -6.55 -23.56
CA GLN A 261 -2.10 -5.50 -24.21
C GLN A 261 -3.60 -5.77 -24.12
N LEU A 262 -4.02 -7.04 -24.27
CA LEU A 262 -5.42 -7.44 -24.08
C LEU A 262 -5.87 -7.20 -22.64
N ALA A 263 -5.04 -7.57 -21.67
CA ALA A 263 -5.28 -7.30 -20.26
C ALA A 263 -5.43 -5.80 -19.97
N ASP A 264 -4.62 -4.94 -20.60
CA ASP A 264 -4.76 -3.49 -20.46
C ASP A 264 -6.08 -2.96 -21.02
N GLN A 265 -6.50 -3.42 -22.20
CA GLN A 265 -7.81 -3.05 -22.77
C GLN A 265 -8.97 -3.46 -21.84
N TRP A 266 -8.88 -4.67 -21.28
CA TRP A 266 -9.84 -5.18 -20.29
C TRP A 266 -9.87 -4.32 -19.01
N ILE A 267 -8.71 -3.95 -18.48
CA ILE A 267 -8.60 -3.02 -17.33
C ILE A 267 -9.22 -1.66 -17.68
N GLN A 268 -8.91 -1.09 -18.85
CA GLN A 268 -9.45 0.20 -19.26
C GLN A 268 -10.98 0.16 -19.37
N TYR A 269 -11.54 -0.93 -19.90
CA TYR A 269 -12.98 -1.13 -19.97
C TYR A 269 -13.64 -1.03 -18.58
N TYR A 270 -13.16 -1.78 -17.60
CA TYR A 270 -13.74 -1.73 -16.25
C TYR A 270 -13.48 -0.40 -15.54
N ILE A 271 -12.39 0.33 -15.85
CA ILE A 271 -12.18 1.68 -15.32
C ILE A 271 -13.30 2.60 -15.78
N GLN A 272 -13.71 2.50 -17.05
CA GLN A 272 -14.82 3.29 -17.56
C GLN A 272 -16.16 2.85 -16.97
N MET A 273 -16.38 1.54 -16.75
CA MET A 273 -17.58 1.05 -16.08
C MET A 273 -17.70 1.57 -14.64
N ALA A 274 -16.64 1.45 -13.84
CA ALA A 274 -16.63 1.97 -12.47
C ALA A 274 -16.92 3.49 -12.44
N ARG A 275 -16.32 4.23 -13.37
CA ARG A 275 -16.54 5.68 -13.48
C ARG A 275 -17.96 6.03 -13.90
N SER A 276 -18.55 5.31 -14.86
CA SER A 276 -19.90 5.61 -15.37
C SER A 276 -21.00 5.28 -14.36
N MET A 277 -20.76 4.31 -13.48
CA MET A 277 -21.68 3.86 -12.44
C MET A 277 -21.41 4.50 -11.07
N GLN A 278 -20.46 5.43 -10.95
CA GLN A 278 -20.17 6.11 -9.69
C GLN A 278 -21.40 6.93 -9.25
N ASN A 279 -21.81 6.74 -8.00
CA ASN A 279 -22.91 7.46 -7.39
C ASN A 279 -22.55 8.93 -7.12
N SER A 280 -23.58 9.76 -6.91
CA SER A 280 -23.42 11.21 -6.72
C SER A 280 -22.62 11.58 -5.47
N ASP A 281 -22.64 10.74 -4.43
CA ASP A 281 -21.87 10.89 -3.19
C ASP A 281 -20.39 10.45 -3.33
N GLY A 282 -20.04 9.84 -4.46
CA GLY A 282 -18.71 9.31 -4.75
C GLY A 282 -18.56 7.80 -4.56
N SER A 283 -19.53 7.11 -3.95
CA SER A 283 -19.46 5.65 -3.81
C SER A 283 -19.53 4.97 -5.18
N PHE A 284 -19.02 3.75 -5.27
CA PHE A 284 -19.25 2.89 -6.43
C PHE A 284 -20.55 2.10 -6.26
N SER A 285 -20.98 1.47 -7.36
CA SER A 285 -22.18 0.64 -7.38
C SER A 285 -22.05 -0.53 -6.41
N ASN A 286 -23.11 -0.79 -5.63
CA ASN A 286 -23.19 -2.00 -4.82
C ASN A 286 -23.44 -3.28 -5.65
N ASN A 287 -23.69 -3.14 -6.96
CA ASN A 287 -23.70 -4.23 -7.93
C ASN A 287 -22.35 -4.37 -8.68
N TYR A 288 -21.28 -3.74 -8.18
CA TYR A 288 -19.97 -3.67 -8.83
C TYR A 288 -20.05 -3.20 -10.30
N PHE A 289 -19.89 -4.13 -11.26
CA PHE A 289 -19.85 -3.87 -12.69
C PHE A 289 -21.08 -4.38 -13.44
N ASP A 290 -22.01 -5.07 -12.75
CA ASP A 290 -23.22 -5.64 -13.37
C ASP A 290 -24.32 -4.59 -13.61
N GLY A 291 -24.16 -3.39 -13.05
CA GLY A 291 -25.05 -2.25 -13.28
C GLY A 291 -24.93 -1.19 -12.21
N SER A 292 -25.61 -0.06 -12.41
CA SER A 292 -25.73 0.97 -11.37
C SER A 292 -26.48 0.45 -10.15
N GLY A 293 -26.09 0.92 -8.98
CA GLY A 293 -26.66 0.50 -7.70
C GLY A 293 -26.25 1.48 -6.60
N TYR A 294 -27.13 1.67 -5.63
CA TYR A 294 -26.88 2.54 -4.49
C TYR A 294 -27.37 1.85 -3.21
N THR A 295 -26.56 1.92 -2.16
CA THR A 295 -26.91 1.43 -0.82
C THR A 295 -26.47 2.43 0.24
N TYR A 296 -27.24 2.46 1.33
CA TYR A 296 -26.91 3.21 2.55
C TYR A 296 -26.17 2.35 3.58
N ASP A 297 -26.09 1.03 3.37
CA ASP A 297 -25.38 0.12 4.27
C ASP A 297 -23.88 0.36 4.15
N VAL A 298 -23.26 0.81 5.24
CA VAL A 298 -21.82 1.14 5.26
C VAL A 298 -20.95 -0.11 5.07
N VAL A 299 -21.36 -1.27 5.56
CA VAL A 299 -20.62 -2.53 5.36
C VAL A 299 -20.66 -2.94 3.89
N GLU A 300 -21.83 -2.89 3.26
CA GLU A 300 -21.97 -3.17 1.82
C GLU A 300 -21.20 -2.15 0.95
N ARG A 301 -21.15 -0.88 1.37
CA ARG A 301 -20.34 0.15 0.70
C ARG A 301 -18.85 -0.10 0.86
N LEU A 302 -18.37 -0.49 2.04
CA LEU A 302 -16.96 -0.86 2.23
C LEU A 302 -16.60 -2.10 1.41
N GLU A 303 -17.51 -3.07 1.32
CA GLU A 303 -17.35 -4.26 0.47
C GLU A 303 -17.26 -3.90 -1.02
N THR A 304 -18.13 -3.04 -1.52
CA THR A 304 -18.17 -2.73 -2.96
C THR A 304 -17.23 -1.59 -3.35
N SER A 305 -17.36 -0.45 -2.70
CA SER A 305 -16.57 0.75 -2.98
C SER A 305 -15.12 0.62 -2.50
N GLY A 306 -14.88 -0.07 -1.38
CA GLY A 306 -13.53 -0.31 -0.88
C GLY A 306 -12.70 -1.15 -1.83
N HIS A 307 -13.22 -2.31 -2.23
CA HIS A 307 -12.56 -3.19 -3.21
C HIS A 307 -12.39 -2.54 -4.59
N THR A 308 -13.41 -1.84 -5.07
CA THR A 308 -13.34 -1.13 -6.36
C THR A 308 -12.27 -0.03 -6.31
N LEU A 309 -12.23 0.75 -5.22
CA LEU A 309 -11.23 1.79 -5.04
C LEU A 309 -9.81 1.21 -4.97
N GLU A 310 -9.60 0.15 -4.18
CA GLU A 310 -8.29 -0.50 -4.05
C GLU A 310 -7.68 -0.84 -5.42
N TRP A 311 -8.47 -1.49 -6.28
CA TRP A 311 -8.04 -1.80 -7.63
C TRP A 311 -7.84 -0.54 -8.49
N LEU A 312 -8.76 0.43 -8.47
CA LEU A 312 -8.64 1.66 -9.27
C LEU A 312 -7.39 2.45 -8.93
N ILE A 313 -7.04 2.52 -7.65
CA ILE A 313 -5.83 3.18 -7.18
C ILE A 313 -4.57 2.44 -7.63
N LEU A 314 -4.63 1.15 -7.96
CA LEU A 314 -3.52 0.46 -8.61
C LEU A 314 -3.51 0.69 -10.14
N ALA A 315 -4.69 0.74 -10.77
CA ALA A 315 -4.85 0.71 -12.21
C ALA A 315 -4.65 2.07 -12.91
N LEU A 316 -5.02 3.15 -12.23
CA LEU A 316 -4.93 4.50 -12.79
C LEU A 316 -3.49 5.01 -12.85
N PRO A 317 -3.09 5.71 -13.91
CA PRO A 317 -1.80 6.42 -13.93
C PRO A 317 -1.82 7.61 -12.94
N ASP A 318 -0.64 8.05 -12.51
CA ASP A 318 -0.46 9.05 -11.44
C ASP A 318 -1.22 10.36 -11.71
N GLU A 319 -1.30 10.77 -12.98
CA GLU A 319 -1.94 12.00 -13.43
C GLU A 319 -3.45 12.00 -13.18
N ARG A 320 -4.07 10.81 -13.22
CA ARG A 320 -5.51 10.65 -13.06
C ARG A 320 -5.97 10.54 -11.61
N LEU A 321 -5.04 10.34 -10.65
CA LEU A 321 -5.37 10.21 -9.23
C LEU A 321 -6.00 11.46 -8.61
N ASN A 322 -5.83 12.63 -9.24
CA ASN A 322 -6.45 13.88 -8.80
C ASN A 322 -7.73 14.23 -9.58
N GLU A 323 -8.19 13.37 -10.49
CA GLU A 323 -9.48 13.60 -11.17
C GLU A 323 -10.62 13.69 -10.15
N PRO A 324 -11.60 14.58 -10.35
CA PRO A 324 -12.66 14.80 -9.36
C PRO A 324 -13.42 13.55 -8.93
N TRP A 325 -13.69 12.62 -9.86
CA TRP A 325 -14.41 11.38 -9.57
C TRP A 325 -13.58 10.42 -8.69
N VAL A 326 -12.26 10.34 -8.90
CA VAL A 326 -11.36 9.54 -8.05
C VAL A 326 -11.32 10.12 -6.64
N ARG A 327 -11.16 11.44 -6.52
CA ARG A 327 -11.12 12.13 -5.23
C ARG A 327 -12.43 11.98 -4.45
N ARG A 328 -13.58 11.98 -5.13
CA ARG A 328 -14.87 11.68 -4.50
C ARG A 328 -14.96 10.24 -4.00
N ALA A 329 -14.46 9.26 -4.74
CA ALA A 329 -14.41 7.87 -4.29
C ALA A 329 -13.53 7.68 -3.07
N VAL A 330 -12.31 8.25 -3.08
CA VAL A 330 -11.41 8.26 -1.91
C VAL A 330 -12.10 8.90 -0.72
N ALA A 331 -12.76 10.03 -0.91
CA ALA A 331 -13.49 10.71 0.16
C ALA A 331 -14.67 9.87 0.68
N ALA A 332 -15.40 9.17 -0.20
CA ALA A 332 -16.52 8.31 0.19
C ALA A 332 -16.04 7.14 1.05
N VAL A 333 -15.04 6.39 0.60
CA VAL A 333 -14.48 5.27 1.37
C VAL A 333 -13.87 5.74 2.69
N ALA A 334 -13.18 6.89 2.70
CA ALA A 334 -12.64 7.44 3.95
C ALA A 334 -13.75 7.85 4.93
N ARG A 335 -14.84 8.47 4.46
CA ARG A 335 -16.03 8.75 5.30
C ARG A 335 -16.61 7.47 5.86
N ASP A 336 -16.86 6.48 5.01
CA ASP A 336 -17.47 5.21 5.42
C ASP A 336 -16.65 4.50 6.51
N LEU A 337 -15.30 4.54 6.44
CA LEU A 337 -14.42 4.01 7.50
C LEU A 337 -14.44 4.83 8.79
N ILE A 338 -14.54 6.16 8.70
CA ILE A 338 -14.62 7.06 9.86
C ILE A 338 -15.97 6.89 10.57
N ASP A 339 -17.05 6.94 9.81
CA ASP A 339 -18.43 6.90 10.31
C ASP A 339 -18.74 5.53 10.93
N SER A 340 -18.17 4.45 10.39
CA SER A 340 -18.30 3.11 10.97
C SER A 340 -17.28 2.79 12.06
N SER A 341 -16.41 3.72 12.47
CA SER A 341 -15.23 3.43 13.31
C SER A 341 -15.53 2.75 14.66
N THR A 342 -16.76 2.90 15.16
CA THR A 342 -17.26 2.26 16.39
C THR A 342 -18.12 1.01 16.15
N GLU A 343 -18.47 0.71 14.91
CA GLU A 343 -19.34 -0.40 14.52
C GLU A 343 -18.53 -1.65 14.16
N PRO A 344 -19.08 -2.86 14.39
CA PRO A 344 -18.47 -4.08 13.88
C PRO A 344 -18.52 -4.08 12.34
N VAL A 345 -17.35 -4.25 11.73
CA VAL A 345 -17.20 -4.39 10.27
C VAL A 345 -16.33 -5.62 10.02
N GLU A 346 -16.71 -6.42 9.03
CA GLU A 346 -15.95 -7.61 8.65
C GLU A 346 -14.53 -7.24 8.18
N CYS A 347 -13.54 -8.07 8.55
CA CYS A 347 -12.13 -7.77 8.30
C CYS A 347 -11.78 -7.64 6.81
N GLY A 348 -12.42 -8.43 5.94
CA GLY A 348 -12.22 -8.37 4.49
C GLY A 348 -12.49 -6.97 3.94
N PRO A 349 -13.76 -6.54 3.89
CA PRO A 349 -14.13 -5.20 3.41
C PRO A 349 -13.34 -4.08 4.10
N LEU A 350 -13.21 -4.16 5.44
CA LEU A 350 -12.52 -3.14 6.23
C LEU A 350 -11.07 -2.93 5.78
N TYR A 351 -10.30 -4.00 5.61
CA TYR A 351 -8.88 -3.87 5.29
C TYR A 351 -8.62 -3.69 3.80
N HIS A 352 -9.46 -4.20 2.90
CA HIS A 352 -9.38 -3.86 1.47
C HIS A 352 -9.65 -2.36 1.24
N ALA A 353 -10.70 -1.82 1.86
CA ALA A 353 -10.99 -0.38 1.83
C ALA A 353 -9.80 0.44 2.38
N THR A 354 -9.25 0.03 3.52
CA THR A 354 -8.10 0.70 4.14
C THR A 354 -6.85 0.62 3.27
N HIS A 355 -6.59 -0.53 2.64
CA HIS A 355 -5.45 -0.72 1.75
C HIS A 355 -5.54 0.19 0.52
N GLY A 356 -6.73 0.34 -0.08
CA GLY A 356 -6.95 1.31 -1.16
C GLY A 356 -6.60 2.75 -0.76
N LEU A 357 -6.95 3.16 0.47
CA LEU A 357 -6.58 4.47 1.00
C LEU A 357 -5.07 4.61 1.27
N VAL A 358 -4.42 3.56 1.78
CA VAL A 358 -2.96 3.52 1.98
C VAL A 358 -2.24 3.67 0.64
N LEU A 359 -2.63 2.91 -0.39
CA LEU A 359 -2.08 3.02 -1.73
C LEU A 359 -2.24 4.44 -2.29
N TYR A 360 -3.41 5.06 -2.10
CA TYR A 360 -3.69 6.41 -2.59
C TYR A 360 -2.76 7.43 -1.94
N ARG A 361 -2.71 7.42 -0.61
CA ARG A 361 -1.86 8.32 0.18
C ARG A 361 -0.40 8.20 -0.25
N ASP A 362 0.10 6.97 -0.35
CA ASP A 362 1.51 6.71 -0.64
C ASP A 362 1.88 7.17 -2.06
N ARG A 363 1.00 6.92 -3.05
CA ARG A 363 1.18 7.43 -4.42
C ARG A 363 1.14 8.95 -4.50
N ILE A 364 0.17 9.60 -3.85
CA ILE A 364 0.08 11.08 -3.83
C ILE A 364 1.32 11.70 -3.16
N ASN A 365 1.79 11.14 -2.06
CA ASN A 365 3.00 11.59 -1.38
C ASN A 365 4.24 11.42 -2.26
N ALA A 366 4.36 10.29 -2.96
CA ALA A 366 5.45 10.07 -3.92
C ALA A 366 5.42 11.07 -5.09
N ILE A 367 4.24 11.41 -5.62
CA ILE A 367 4.08 12.44 -6.64
C ILE A 367 4.54 13.81 -6.12
N ARG A 368 4.12 14.21 -4.92
CA ARG A 368 4.53 15.48 -4.29
C ARG A 368 6.03 15.54 -4.05
N LYS A 369 6.64 14.44 -3.61
CA LYS A 369 8.10 14.33 -3.42
C LYS A 369 8.84 14.51 -4.74
N ARG A 370 8.39 13.88 -5.84
CA ARG A 370 8.99 14.06 -7.18
C ARG A 370 8.85 15.50 -7.69
N LYS A 371 7.69 16.14 -7.52
CA LYS A 371 7.46 17.54 -7.92
C LYS A 371 8.34 18.53 -7.15
N SER A 372 8.46 18.35 -5.83
CA SER A 372 9.34 19.20 -5.01
C SER A 372 10.82 19.03 -5.35
N ALA A 373 11.28 17.80 -5.59
CA ALA A 373 12.64 17.54 -6.05
C ALA A 373 12.94 18.17 -7.42
N SER A 374 12.00 18.07 -8.37
CA SER A 374 12.12 18.72 -9.69
C SER A 374 12.18 20.24 -9.60
N THR A 375 11.37 20.85 -8.72
CA THR A 375 11.37 22.30 -8.50
C THR A 375 12.68 22.77 -7.88
N ALA A 376 13.19 22.06 -6.88
CA ALA A 376 14.48 22.35 -6.25
C ALA A 376 15.65 22.23 -7.24
N ALA A 377 15.63 21.23 -8.14
CA ALA A 377 16.64 21.08 -9.18
C ALA A 377 16.64 22.24 -10.18
N LYS A 378 15.46 22.74 -10.58
CA LYS A 378 15.32 23.92 -11.46
C LYS A 378 15.78 25.20 -10.77
N GLU A 379 15.48 25.39 -9.48
CA GLU A 379 15.92 26.57 -8.71
C GLU A 379 17.43 26.56 -8.43
N GLY A 380 18.05 25.38 -8.30
CA GLY A 380 19.49 25.21 -8.09
C GLY A 380 20.34 25.50 -9.33
N GLN A 381 19.77 25.36 -10.54
CA GLN A 381 20.42 25.76 -11.80
C GLN A 381 20.35 27.29 -12.05
N VAL A 382 19.59 28.04 -11.24
CA VAL A 382 19.42 29.49 -11.37
C VAL A 382 20.05 30.21 -10.17
N ALA A 383 21.39 30.27 -10.10
CA ALA A 383 22.12 31.25 -9.28
C ALA A 383 23.63 31.34 -9.66
N PRO A 384 24.27 32.50 -9.48
CA PRO A 384 24.01 33.80 -10.10
C PRO A 384 25.09 34.12 -11.16
N ASN A 385 24.74 34.87 -12.22
CA ASN A 385 25.76 35.57 -13.01
C ASN A 385 26.51 36.52 -12.07
N THR A 386 27.78 36.24 -11.82
CA THR A 386 28.72 37.18 -11.19
C THR A 386 28.76 38.46 -12.04
N PRO A 387 28.61 39.65 -11.45
CA PRO A 387 28.88 40.88 -12.18
C PRO A 387 30.38 40.89 -12.53
N HIS A 388 30.70 41.10 -13.81
CA HIS A 388 32.07 41.41 -14.20
C HIS A 388 32.49 42.72 -13.51
N ASP A 389 33.53 42.60 -12.70
CA ASP A 389 34.27 43.69 -12.09
C ASP A 389 34.91 44.52 -13.20
N VAL A 390 34.42 45.75 -13.40
CA VAL A 390 35.06 46.74 -14.27
C VAL A 390 35.72 47.75 -13.36
N GLY A 391 37.04 47.59 -13.21
CA GLY A 391 37.89 48.59 -12.60
C GLY A 391 39.33 48.41 -13.05
N GLN A 392 39.78 49.21 -14.03
CA GLN A 392 40.80 50.25 -13.83
C GLN A 392 41.27 50.89 -15.15
N THR A 393 41.40 52.20 -15.05
CA THR A 393 41.87 53.29 -15.94
C THR A 393 43.35 53.16 -16.37
N PRO A 394 43.85 54.01 -17.31
CA PRO A 394 44.16 55.42 -17.04
C PRO A 394 43.13 56.43 -17.57
#